data_AF-A0A931PMK9-F1
#
_entry.id   AF-A0A931PMK9-F1
#
_cell.length_a   1.000
_cell.length_b   1.000
_cell.length_c   1.000
_cell.angle_alpha   90.00
_cell.angle_beta   90.00
_cell.angle_gamma   90.00
#
_symmetry.space_group_name_H-M   'P 1'
#
loop_
_entity.id
_entity.type
_entity.pdbx_description
1 polymer ?
#
loop_
_entity_poly.entity_id
_entity_poly.type
_entity_poly.pdbx_seq_one_letter_code
_entity_poly.pdbx_strand_id
1 'polypeptide(L)'
;MYRMLVAPALALATFALPAAAEEFSSRYTINGQYDLIVDGTPMTAWTTLDTERNRSSVERHKVMGKVFYNVNGSVPASDGDTDTLLSVQLWPDHVSDIQYLDGGMFGADIAGGSMTLDGPPQIEDDGTMKFSFHGTLVEFAIKDGDFAPVEGGRVIEISGSYDGRYPVD
;
A
#
# COMPACT_ATOMS: atom_id res chain seq x y z
N MET A 1 2.62 50.80 32.94
CA MET A 1 1.86 49.84 32.12
C MET A 1 2.84 49.03 31.30
N TYR A 2 3.18 47.81 31.72
CA TYR A 2 4.04 46.90 30.96
C TYR A 2 3.16 46.13 29.97
N ARG A 3 3.39 46.31 28.67
CA ARG A 3 2.81 45.47 27.62
C ARG A 3 3.67 44.21 27.49
N MET A 4 3.14 43.07 27.94
CA MET A 4 3.66 41.75 27.61
C MET A 4 3.28 41.43 26.16
N LEU A 5 4.28 41.29 25.29
CA LEU A 5 4.15 40.64 23.99
C LEU A 5 4.29 39.14 24.22
N VAL A 6 3.18 38.40 24.13
CA VAL A 6 3.19 36.93 24.07
C VAL A 6 3.38 36.55 22.61
N ALA A 7 4.55 35.99 22.29
CA ALA A 7 4.79 35.39 20.99
C ALA A 7 4.03 34.06 20.88
N PRO A 8 3.29 33.78 19.80
CA PRO A 8 2.71 32.47 19.59
C PRO A 8 3.83 31.50 19.18
N ALA A 9 4.11 30.52 20.03
CA ALA A 9 4.97 29.39 19.69
C ALA A 9 4.24 28.53 18.64
N LEU A 10 4.76 28.51 17.41
CA LEU A 10 4.38 27.51 16.40
C LEU A 10 4.81 26.13 16.95
N ALA A 11 3.86 25.31 17.35
CA ALA A 11 4.10 23.91 17.61
C ALA A 11 4.36 23.21 16.27
N LEU A 12 5.63 22.94 15.95
CA LEU A 12 5.94 21.93 14.94
C LEU A 12 5.44 20.58 15.47
N ALA A 13 4.38 20.06 14.87
CA ALA A 13 4.00 18.68 15.05
C ALA A 13 5.09 17.82 14.39
N THR A 14 6.06 17.37 15.19
CA THR A 14 6.95 16.28 14.79
C THR A 14 6.10 15.02 14.69
N PHE A 15 5.70 14.65 13.48
CA PHE A 15 5.27 13.28 13.20
C PHE A 15 6.46 12.38 13.51
N ALA A 16 6.42 11.71 14.66
CA ALA A 16 7.33 10.61 14.92
C ALA A 16 6.94 9.50 13.94
N LEU A 17 7.75 9.32 12.90
CA LEU A 17 7.66 8.13 12.06
C LEU A 17 7.85 6.91 12.96
N PRO A 18 7.02 5.86 12.85
CA PRO A 18 7.24 4.62 13.58
C PRO A 18 8.64 4.08 13.26
N ALA A 19 9.27 3.40 14.23
CA ALA A 19 10.65 2.91 14.18
C ALA A 19 11.01 2.05 12.94
N ALA A 20 10.02 1.62 12.14
CA ALA A 20 10.22 0.90 10.90
C ALA A 20 10.83 1.75 9.75
N ALA A 21 10.91 3.07 9.89
CA ALA A 21 11.66 3.91 8.95
C ALA A 21 13.19 3.68 8.99
N GLU A 22 13.71 2.92 9.97
CA GLU A 22 15.15 2.63 10.10
C GLU A 22 15.67 1.48 9.21
N GLU A 23 14.82 0.79 8.43
CA GLU A 23 15.26 -0.40 7.66
C GLU A 23 15.33 -0.22 6.14
N PHE A 24 14.73 0.84 5.59
CA PHE A 24 14.94 1.18 4.17
C PHE A 24 16.22 2.00 3.99
N SER A 25 16.92 1.75 2.88
CA SER A 25 18.02 2.59 2.42
C SER A 25 17.57 4.05 2.31
N SER A 26 18.49 4.99 2.57
CA SER A 26 18.25 6.43 2.47
C SER A 26 17.80 6.90 1.07
N ARG A 27 17.94 6.04 0.05
CA ARG A 27 17.38 6.24 -1.28
C ARG A 27 15.85 6.29 -1.28
N TYR A 28 15.18 5.67 -0.32
CA TYR A 28 13.74 5.58 -0.25
C TYR A 28 13.16 6.56 0.76
N THR A 29 12.15 7.31 0.34
CA THR A 29 11.28 8.09 1.24
C THR A 29 9.96 7.34 1.39
N ILE A 30 9.56 7.01 2.61
CA ILE A 30 8.25 6.41 2.86
C ILE A 30 7.16 7.46 2.56
N ASN A 31 6.19 7.11 1.73
CA ASN A 31 5.06 7.97 1.37
C ASN A 31 3.70 7.37 1.75
N GLY A 32 3.67 6.25 2.48
CA GLY A 32 2.45 5.66 3.00
C GLY A 32 2.68 4.32 3.70
N GLN A 33 1.66 3.85 4.40
CA GLN A 33 1.70 2.64 5.20
C GLN A 33 0.41 1.83 5.01
N TYR A 34 0.58 0.52 4.98
CA TYR A 34 -0.46 -0.47 5.17
C TYR A 34 -0.36 -1.07 6.56
N ASP A 35 -1.47 -1.10 7.29
CA ASP A 35 -1.66 -1.98 8.44
C ASP A 35 -2.50 -3.15 7.98
N LEU A 36 -1.93 -4.36 8.01
CA LEU A 36 -2.52 -5.57 7.43
C LEU A 36 -2.77 -6.64 8.51
N ILE A 37 -3.74 -7.50 8.25
CA ILE A 37 -3.94 -8.76 8.95
C ILE A 37 -4.05 -9.85 7.87
N VAL A 38 -3.12 -10.79 7.87
CA VAL A 38 -3.07 -11.92 6.92
C VAL A 38 -3.16 -13.23 7.69
N ASP A 39 -4.19 -14.03 7.48
CA ASP A 39 -4.48 -15.25 8.27
C ASP A 39 -4.43 -15.00 9.79
N GLY A 40 -4.95 -13.85 10.23
CA GLY A 40 -4.92 -13.43 11.64
C GLY A 40 -3.57 -12.91 12.16
N THR A 41 -2.53 -12.88 11.32
CA THR A 41 -1.21 -12.36 11.66
C THR A 41 -1.10 -10.88 11.28
N PRO A 42 -0.83 -9.98 12.24
CA PRO A 42 -0.61 -8.57 11.94
C PRO A 42 0.68 -8.37 11.14
N MET A 43 0.62 -7.52 10.12
CA MET A 43 1.76 -7.16 9.28
C MET A 43 1.70 -5.68 8.93
N THR A 44 2.86 -5.12 8.57
CA THR A 44 2.97 -3.75 8.07
C THR A 44 3.73 -3.76 6.76
N ALA A 45 3.26 -2.99 5.79
CA ALA A 45 3.98 -2.74 4.54
C ALA A 45 4.00 -1.24 4.26
N TRP A 46 4.98 -0.76 3.50
CA TRP A 46 5.14 0.65 3.21
C TRP A 46 5.13 0.91 1.71
N THR A 47 4.48 1.99 1.31
CA THR A 47 4.74 2.58 0.01
C THR A 47 5.96 3.49 0.14
N THR A 48 6.87 3.39 -0.82
CA THR A 48 8.07 4.22 -0.93
C THR A 48 8.11 5.04 -2.22
N LEU A 49 8.87 6.14 -2.17
CA LEU A 49 9.37 6.91 -3.30
C LEU A 49 10.88 6.67 -3.41
N ASP A 50 11.31 6.11 -4.53
CA ASP A 50 12.71 6.02 -4.92
C ASP A 50 13.20 7.40 -5.37
N THR A 51 13.98 8.06 -4.52
CA THR A 51 14.44 9.44 -4.77
C THR A 51 15.53 9.54 -5.83
N GLU A 52 16.26 8.45 -6.11
CA GLU A 52 17.29 8.42 -7.14
C GLU A 52 16.69 8.19 -8.53
N ARG A 53 15.68 7.32 -8.63
CA ARG A 53 15.01 7.00 -9.91
C ARG A 53 13.73 7.81 -10.14
N ASN A 54 13.31 8.61 -9.17
CA ASN A 54 12.04 9.34 -9.16
C ASN A 54 10.84 8.42 -9.48
N ARG A 55 10.77 7.27 -8.80
CA ARG A 55 9.72 6.26 -8.99
C ARG A 55 8.95 6.06 -7.70
N SER A 56 7.63 6.24 -7.73
CA SER A 56 6.76 5.90 -6.61
C SER A 56 6.21 4.48 -6.76
N SER A 57 6.08 3.80 -5.63
CA SER A 57 5.30 2.58 -5.48
C SER A 57 3.78 2.80 -5.57
N VAL A 58 3.34 4.07 -5.53
CA VAL A 58 1.96 4.49 -5.77
C VAL A 58 1.88 5.13 -7.15
N GLU A 59 1.34 4.39 -8.12
CA GLU A 59 1.28 4.81 -9.51
C GLU A 59 -0.16 5.16 -9.88
N ARG A 60 -0.36 6.36 -10.45
CA ARG A 60 -1.66 6.80 -10.97
C ARG A 60 -1.76 6.50 -12.46
N HIS A 61 -2.84 5.82 -12.85
CA HIS A 61 -3.10 5.43 -14.23
C HIS A 61 -4.39 6.06 -14.74
N LYS A 62 -4.41 6.46 -16.02
CA LYS A 62 -5.62 6.94 -16.69
C LYS A 62 -5.89 6.11 -17.94
N VAL A 63 -6.94 5.30 -17.90
CA VAL A 63 -7.34 4.41 -18.99
C VAL A 63 -8.78 4.70 -19.38
N MET A 64 -9.01 4.97 -20.67
CA MET A 64 -10.34 5.25 -21.23
C MET A 64 -11.15 6.31 -20.46
N GLY A 65 -10.46 7.34 -19.94
CA GLY A 65 -11.09 8.43 -19.18
C GLY A 65 -11.36 8.13 -17.70
N LYS A 66 -11.09 6.91 -17.24
CA LYS A 66 -11.15 6.53 -15.83
C LYS A 66 -9.75 6.55 -15.21
N VAL A 67 -9.69 6.78 -13.91
CA VAL A 67 -8.45 6.77 -13.12
C VAL A 67 -8.46 5.58 -12.18
N PHE A 68 -7.34 4.90 -12.07
CA PHE A 68 -7.08 3.90 -11.04
C PHE A 68 -5.65 4.05 -10.52
N TYR A 69 -5.35 3.39 -9.41
CA TYR A 69 -4.06 3.46 -8.75
C TYR A 69 -3.52 2.06 -8.51
N ASN A 70 -2.24 1.84 -8.79
CA ASN A 70 -1.52 0.69 -8.26
C ASN A 70 -0.79 1.15 -7.01
N VAL A 71 -1.14 0.59 -5.86
CA VAL A 71 -0.61 0.97 -4.55
C VAL A 71 0.20 -0.19 -4.00
N ASN A 72 1.50 -0.18 -4.25
CA ASN A 72 2.37 -1.32 -3.93
C ASN A 72 3.01 -1.16 -2.54
N GLY A 73 2.68 -2.06 -1.62
CA GLY A 73 3.30 -2.14 -0.30
C GLY A 73 4.53 -3.03 -0.33
N SER A 74 5.62 -2.54 0.26
CA SER A 74 6.89 -3.25 0.36
C SER A 74 7.35 -3.37 1.80
N VAL A 75 8.19 -4.36 2.06
CA VAL A 75 8.99 -4.48 3.28
C VAL A 75 10.46 -4.24 2.95
N PRO A 76 11.30 -3.83 3.92
CA PRO A 76 12.73 -3.67 3.69
C PRO A 76 13.38 -5.03 3.42
N ALA A 77 14.16 -5.09 2.34
CA ALA A 77 15.00 -6.24 2.03
C ALA A 77 16.25 -6.25 2.93
N SER A 78 16.97 -7.37 2.98
CA SER A 78 18.16 -7.52 3.84
C SER A 78 19.30 -6.54 3.54
N ASP A 79 19.33 -5.95 2.35
CA ASP A 79 20.29 -4.93 1.90
C ASP A 79 19.74 -3.50 2.00
N GLY A 80 18.55 -3.33 2.55
CA GLY A 80 17.83 -2.06 2.65
C GLY A 80 17.11 -1.64 1.37
N ASP A 81 17.08 -2.48 0.32
CA ASP A 81 16.20 -2.27 -0.83
C ASP A 81 14.73 -2.59 -0.46
N THR A 82 13.83 -2.59 -1.44
CA THR A 82 12.41 -2.90 -1.24
C THR A 82 12.06 -4.28 -1.77
N ASP A 83 11.50 -5.14 -0.94
CA ASP A 83 10.80 -6.36 -1.38
C ASP A 83 9.30 -6.10 -1.43
N THR A 84 8.69 -6.22 -2.62
CA THR A 84 7.24 -6.03 -2.77
C THR A 84 6.50 -7.17 -2.09
N LEU A 85 5.63 -6.80 -1.14
CA LEU A 85 4.82 -7.74 -0.37
C LEU A 85 3.36 -7.75 -0.86
N LEU A 86 2.86 -6.58 -1.25
CA LEU A 86 1.45 -6.36 -1.58
C LEU A 86 1.32 -5.47 -2.82
N SER A 87 0.46 -5.83 -3.75
CA SER A 87 0.01 -4.94 -4.84
C SER A 87 -1.50 -4.82 -4.80
N VAL A 88 -2.01 -3.59 -4.72
CA VAL A 88 -3.45 -3.30 -4.73
C VAL A 88 -3.78 -2.43 -5.94
N GLN A 89 -4.71 -2.88 -6.77
CA GLN A 89 -5.28 -2.07 -7.84
C GLN A 89 -6.60 -1.42 -7.36
N LEU A 90 -6.52 -0.14 -7.04
CA LEU A 90 -7.60 0.64 -6.47
C LEU A 90 -8.29 1.51 -7.51
N TRP A 91 -9.59 1.33 -7.65
CA TRP A 91 -10.49 2.23 -8.36
C TRP A 91 -11.23 3.12 -7.36
N PRO A 92 -11.82 4.25 -7.80
CA PRO A 92 -12.59 5.14 -6.93
C PRO A 92 -13.80 4.47 -6.25
N ASP A 93 -14.28 3.35 -6.77
CA ASP A 93 -15.50 2.66 -6.32
C ASP A 93 -15.28 1.19 -5.91
N HIS A 94 -14.13 0.59 -6.22
CA HIS A 94 -13.82 -0.81 -5.89
C HIS A 94 -12.31 -1.09 -5.90
N VAL A 95 -11.93 -2.29 -5.44
CA VAL A 95 -10.59 -2.86 -5.67
C VAL A 95 -10.75 -3.95 -6.72
N SER A 96 -9.99 -3.87 -7.80
CA SER A 96 -10.07 -4.86 -8.89
C SER A 96 -9.12 -6.02 -8.70
N ASP A 97 -7.98 -5.81 -8.05
CA ASP A 97 -7.02 -6.88 -7.78
C ASP A 97 -6.21 -6.62 -6.53
N ILE A 98 -5.88 -7.70 -5.83
CA ILE A 98 -4.87 -7.72 -4.76
C ILE A 98 -3.98 -8.93 -4.97
N GLN A 99 -2.68 -8.68 -4.96
CA GLN A 99 -1.66 -9.72 -4.97
C GLN A 99 -0.81 -9.62 -3.70
N TYR A 100 -0.66 -10.73 -3.00
CA TYR A 100 0.17 -10.87 -1.81
C TYR A 100 1.28 -11.90 -2.04
N LEU A 101 2.50 -11.55 -1.66
CA LEU A 101 3.72 -12.28 -1.98
C LEU A 101 4.48 -12.66 -0.70
N ASP A 102 4.24 -13.86 -0.16
CA ASP A 102 4.90 -14.34 1.05
C ASP A 102 4.95 -15.88 1.08
N GLY A 103 6.12 -16.43 0.77
CA GLY A 103 6.30 -17.89 0.64
C GLY A 103 5.47 -18.55 -0.48
N GLY A 104 4.72 -17.75 -1.26
CA GLY A 104 3.79 -18.12 -2.33
C GLY A 104 3.14 -16.86 -2.92
N MET A 105 2.38 -17.01 -4.02
CA MET A 105 1.64 -15.89 -4.64
C MET A 105 0.14 -16.09 -4.42
N PHE A 106 -0.52 -15.07 -3.89
CA PHE A 106 -1.94 -15.11 -3.55
C PHE A 106 -2.68 -13.98 -4.23
N GLY A 107 -3.81 -14.28 -4.85
CA GLY A 107 -4.54 -13.36 -5.70
C GLY A 107 -6.03 -13.36 -5.41
N ALA A 108 -6.69 -12.23 -5.60
CA ALA A 108 -8.14 -12.15 -5.54
C ALA A 108 -8.76 -12.51 -6.90
N ASP A 109 -8.81 -11.56 -7.84
CA ASP A 109 -9.54 -11.72 -9.10
C ASP A 109 -8.92 -12.81 -9.98
N ILE A 110 -7.60 -12.82 -10.10
CA ILE A 110 -6.85 -13.77 -10.93
C ILE A 110 -6.96 -15.24 -10.49
N ALA A 111 -7.32 -15.48 -9.22
CA ALA A 111 -7.30 -16.82 -8.62
C ALA A 111 -8.65 -17.25 -8.02
N GLY A 112 -9.70 -16.44 -8.16
CA GLY A 112 -11.03 -16.72 -7.63
C GLY A 112 -11.21 -16.41 -6.14
N GLY A 113 -10.33 -15.60 -5.57
CA GLY A 113 -10.54 -14.94 -4.28
C GLY A 113 -11.59 -13.84 -4.36
N SER A 114 -11.76 -13.12 -3.26
CA SER A 114 -12.74 -12.04 -3.15
C SER A 114 -12.12 -10.82 -2.47
N MET A 115 -12.51 -9.62 -2.87
CA MET A 115 -12.06 -8.38 -2.25
C MET A 115 -13.18 -7.36 -2.20
N THR A 116 -13.29 -6.68 -1.06
CA THR A 116 -14.26 -5.62 -0.83
C THR A 116 -13.61 -4.45 -0.11
N LEU A 117 -14.02 -3.23 -0.45
CA LEU A 117 -13.68 -2.03 0.31
C LEU A 117 -14.64 -1.86 1.50
N ASP A 118 -14.12 -1.47 2.65
CA ASP A 118 -14.94 -1.18 3.84
C ASP A 118 -15.77 0.11 3.68
N GLY A 119 -15.41 0.93 2.70
CA GLY A 119 -16.09 2.15 2.30
C GLY A 119 -15.39 2.81 1.11
N PRO A 120 -15.94 3.90 0.56
CA PRO A 120 -15.28 4.62 -0.53
C PRO A 120 -13.87 5.08 -0.13
N PRO A 121 -12.88 4.95 -1.02
CA PRO A 121 -11.54 5.47 -0.76
C PRO A 121 -11.60 6.99 -0.68
N GLN A 122 -10.81 7.57 0.23
CA GLN A 122 -10.56 9.01 0.31
C GLN A 122 -9.38 9.32 -0.59
N ILE A 123 -9.60 10.03 -1.69
CA ILE A 123 -8.57 10.42 -2.65
C ILE A 123 -8.71 11.91 -2.87
N GLU A 124 -7.74 12.66 -2.36
CA GLU A 124 -7.76 14.12 -2.35
C GLU A 124 -6.86 14.70 -3.45
N ASP A 125 -7.14 15.95 -3.82
CA ASP A 125 -6.38 16.69 -4.85
C ASP A 125 -4.94 16.99 -4.43
N ASP A 126 -4.63 16.96 -3.13
CA ASP A 126 -3.28 17.19 -2.60
C ASP A 126 -2.40 15.92 -2.61
N GLY A 127 -2.93 14.81 -3.15
CA GLY A 127 -2.25 13.54 -3.19
C GLY A 127 -2.56 12.61 -2.02
N THR A 128 -3.30 13.04 -0.99
CA THR A 128 -3.68 12.16 0.12
C THR A 128 -4.58 11.02 -0.36
N MET A 129 -4.29 9.81 0.11
CA MET A 129 -5.05 8.60 -0.19
C MET A 129 -5.24 7.75 1.07
N LYS A 130 -6.49 7.37 1.36
CA LYS A 130 -6.84 6.44 2.44
C LYS A 130 -7.92 5.46 1.99
N PHE A 131 -7.78 4.20 2.36
CA PHE A 131 -8.79 3.18 2.10
C PHE A 131 -8.61 1.99 3.03
N SER A 132 -9.67 1.21 3.22
CA SER A 132 -9.62 -0.06 3.94
C SER A 132 -10.33 -1.15 3.16
N PHE A 133 -9.86 -2.38 3.31
CA PHE A 133 -10.35 -3.53 2.57
C PHE A 133 -10.36 -4.81 3.41
N HIS A 134 -11.17 -5.76 2.99
CA HIS A 134 -11.14 -7.14 3.47
C HIS A 134 -11.54 -8.12 2.36
N GLY A 135 -11.10 -9.37 2.52
CA GLY A 135 -11.40 -10.40 1.55
C GLY A 135 -10.62 -11.70 1.77
N THR A 136 -10.58 -12.49 0.71
CA THR A 136 -9.88 -13.76 0.64
C THR A 136 -8.99 -13.81 -0.59
N LEU A 137 -7.76 -14.31 -0.43
CA LEU A 137 -6.84 -14.52 -1.54
C LEU A 137 -6.62 -16.02 -1.73
N VAL A 138 -6.49 -16.43 -2.99
CA VAL A 138 -6.26 -17.83 -3.37
C VAL A 138 -4.85 -17.96 -3.92
N GLU A 139 -4.15 -19.00 -3.49
CA GLU A 139 -2.81 -19.31 -3.97
C GLU A 139 -2.84 -19.64 -5.47
N PHE A 140 -1.96 -19.00 -6.23
CA PHE A 140 -1.81 -19.20 -7.66
C PHE A 140 -0.34 -19.35 -8.05
N ALA A 141 -0.11 -19.90 -9.24
CA ALA A 141 1.20 -20.02 -9.85
C ALA A 141 1.15 -19.53 -11.29
N ILE A 142 2.31 -19.15 -11.82
CA ILE A 142 2.46 -18.92 -13.26
C ILE A 142 2.70 -20.29 -13.91
N LYS A 143 1.75 -20.73 -14.74
CA LYS A 143 1.83 -21.98 -15.49
C LYS A 143 1.68 -21.67 -16.97
N ASP A 144 2.67 -22.06 -17.76
CA ASP A 144 2.70 -21.84 -19.22
C ASP A 144 2.55 -20.36 -19.65
N GLY A 145 2.94 -19.43 -18.75
CA GLY A 145 2.84 -17.98 -18.97
C GLY A 145 1.53 -17.35 -18.49
N ASP A 146 0.57 -18.16 -18.05
CA ASP A 146 -0.71 -17.71 -17.51
C ASP A 146 -0.77 -17.87 -15.98
N PHE A 147 -1.54 -17.01 -15.32
CA PHE A 147 -1.86 -17.14 -13.91
C PHE A 147 -2.95 -18.20 -13.73
N ALA A 148 -2.67 -19.20 -12.91
CA ALA A 148 -3.62 -20.28 -12.61
C ALA A 148 -3.67 -20.58 -11.11
N PRO A 149 -4.86 -20.79 -10.52
CA PRO A 149 -4.98 -21.28 -9.15
C PRO A 149 -4.18 -22.58 -8.95
N VAL A 150 -3.54 -22.72 -7.80
CA VAL A 150 -2.87 -23.97 -7.42
C VAL A 150 -3.95 -24.97 -7.00
N GLU A 151 -3.96 -26.17 -7.59
CA GLU A 151 -4.90 -27.22 -7.22
C GLU A 151 -4.65 -27.67 -5.76
N GLY A 152 -5.66 -27.56 -4.90
CA GLY A 152 -5.52 -27.77 -3.47
C GLY A 152 -4.67 -26.71 -2.76
N GLY A 153 -4.41 -25.57 -3.43
CA GLY A 153 -3.69 -24.44 -2.90
C GLY A 153 -4.39 -23.79 -1.71
N ARG A 154 -3.63 -23.00 -0.97
CA ARG A 154 -4.13 -22.32 0.22
C ARG A 154 -5.10 -21.21 -0.16
N VAL A 155 -6.09 -20.99 0.71
CA VAL A 155 -6.92 -19.79 0.73
C VAL A 155 -6.61 -19.06 2.03
N ILE A 156 -6.33 -17.77 1.93
CA ILE A 156 -5.96 -16.94 3.07
C ILE A 156 -6.96 -15.80 3.24
N GLU A 157 -7.22 -15.41 4.48
CA GLU A 157 -8.00 -14.21 4.79
C GLU A 157 -7.06 -13.01 4.86
N ILE A 158 -7.48 -11.90 4.26
CA ILE A 158 -6.73 -10.65 4.32
C ILE A 158 -7.66 -9.48 4.66
N SER A 159 -7.16 -8.58 5.50
CA SER A 159 -7.74 -7.25 5.67
C SER A 159 -6.63 -6.23 5.83
N GLY A 160 -6.92 -4.98 5.52
CA GLY A 160 -5.95 -3.91 5.68
C GLY A 160 -6.51 -2.52 5.58
N SER A 161 -5.76 -1.57 6.11
CA SER A 161 -5.98 -0.14 5.92
C SER A 161 -4.72 0.53 5.37
N TYR A 162 -4.90 1.46 4.45
CA TYR A 162 -3.84 2.28 3.87
C TYR A 162 -4.01 3.74 4.28
N ASP A 163 -2.90 4.38 4.64
CA ASP A 163 -2.78 5.83 4.80
C ASP A 163 -1.47 6.30 4.14
N GLY A 164 -1.59 7.14 3.11
CA GLY A 164 -0.43 7.60 2.38
C GLY A 164 -0.72 8.68 1.35
N ARG A 165 0.23 8.86 0.43
CA ARG A 165 0.19 9.87 -0.62
C ARG A 165 0.62 9.30 -1.96
N TYR A 166 -0.09 9.66 -3.02
CA TYR A 166 0.37 9.48 -4.39
C TYR A 166 1.08 10.74 -4.89
N PRO A 167 2.07 10.64 -5.80
CA PRO A 167 2.69 11.81 -6.42
C PRO A 167 1.66 12.63 -7.19
N VAL A 168 1.61 13.93 -6.93
CA VAL A 168 0.88 14.91 -7.74
C VAL A 168 1.89 15.64 -8.62
N ASP A 169 1.59 15.74 -9.91
CA ASP A 169 2.42 16.45 -10.90
C ASP A 169 2.40 17.97 -10.70
#